data_AF-A0A0P9ADH9-F1
#
_entry.id   AF-A0A0P9ADH9-F1
#
_cell.length_a   1.000
_cell.length_b   1.000
_cell.length_c   1.000
_cell.angle_alpha   90.00
_cell.angle_beta   90.00
_cell.angle_gamma   90.00
#
_symmetry.space_group_name_H-M   'P 1'
#
loop_
_entity.id
_entity.type
_entity.pdbx_description
1 polymer ?
#
loop_
_entity_poly.entity_id
_entity_poly.type
_entity_poly.pdbx_seq_one_letter_code
_entity_poly.pdbx_strand_id
1 'polypeptide(L)' 'MSAAIDRLWRSLKQEAVYLHELTDGFVAERVIREWITFYNTDRPHTALDKRTPDEAYFGGKEMMKAA' A
#
# COMPACT_ATOMS: atom_id res chain seq x y z
N MET A 1 6.67 -11.41 12.70
CA MET A 1 6.03 -10.34 11.90
C MET A 1 7.09 -9.30 11.57
N SER A 2 7.10 -8.77 10.35
CA SER A 2 8.06 -7.75 9.92
C SER A 2 7.51 -6.35 10.22
N ALA A 3 8.36 -5.42 10.66
CA ALA A 3 7.98 -4.04 10.96
C ALA A 3 7.26 -3.33 9.79
N ALA A 4 7.57 -3.70 8.54
CA ALA A 4 6.89 -3.18 7.35
C ALA A 4 5.41 -3.61 7.29
N ILE A 5 5.12 -4.88 7.56
CA ILE A 5 3.77 -5.44 7.54
C ILE A 5 2.94 -4.84 8.68
N ASP A 6 3.54 -4.68 9.86
CA ASP A 6 2.86 -4.10 11.02
C ASP A 6 2.48 -2.62 10.76
N ARG A 7 3.38 -1.85 10.13
CA ARG A 7 3.10 -0.45 9.74
C ARG A 7 2.01 -0.37 8.68
N LEU A 8 2.02 -1.26 7.70
CA LEU A 8 0.98 -1.33 6.66
C LEU A 8 -0.38 -1.56 7.31
N TRP A 9 -0.51 -2.59 8.16
CA TRP A 9 -1.78 -2.91 8.83
C TRP A 9 -2.27 -1.80 9.74
N ARG A 10 -1.36 -1.13 10.46
CA ARG A 10 -1.74 0.01 11.30
C ARG A 10 -2.30 1.17 10.47
N SER A 11 -1.68 1.45 9.32
CA SER A 11 -2.09 2.55 8.45
C SER A 11 -3.41 2.23 7.74
N LEU A 12 -3.57 1.00 7.23
CA LEU A 12 -4.82 0.56 6.57
C LEU A 12 -6.04 0.71 7.48
N LYS A 13 -5.89 0.31 8.76
CA LYS A 13 -6.99 0.43 9.72
C LYS A 13 -7.39 1.89 9.95
N GLN A 14 -6.40 2.75 10.18
CA GLN A 14 -6.66 4.15 10.55
C GLN A 14 -7.10 5.01 9.37
N GLU A 15 -6.58 4.75 8.18
CA GLU A 15 -6.74 5.62 7.01
C GLU A 15 -7.81 5.12 6.04
N ALA A 16 -8.36 3.91 6.24
CA ALA A 16 -9.45 3.39 5.43
C ALA A 16 -10.52 2.68 6.29
N VAL A 17 -10.17 1.57 6.95
CA VAL A 17 -11.19 0.70 7.58
C VAL A 17 -12.02 1.44 8.63
N TYR A 18 -11.43 2.29 9.46
CA TYR A 18 -12.15 3.05 10.48
C TYR A 18 -12.85 4.30 9.94
N LEU A 19 -12.58 4.69 8.69
CA LEU A 19 -13.21 5.85 8.05
C LEU A 19 -14.44 5.47 7.20
N HIS A 20 -14.61 4.18 6.91
CA HIS A 20 -15.69 3.69 6.05
C HIS A 20 -16.64 2.78 6.83
N GLU A 21 -17.95 2.99 6.64
CA GLU A 21 -18.94 1.99 7.01
C GLU A 21 -18.84 0.82 6.02
N LEU A 22 -18.16 -0.24 6.43
CA LEU A 22 -18.01 -1.46 5.62
C LEU A 22 -19.29 -2.30 5.71
N THR A 23 -20.33 -1.82 5.02
CA THR A 23 -21.70 -2.37 5.07
C THR A 23 -21.79 -3.81 4.56
N ASP A 24 -20.90 -4.20 3.65
CA ASP A 24 -20.79 -5.55 3.12
C ASP A 24 -19.37 -5.84 2.60
N GLY A 25 -19.15 -7.09 2.19
CA GLY A 25 -17.86 -7.58 1.71
C GLY A 25 -17.37 -6.92 0.42
N PHE A 26 -18.26 -6.48 -0.48
CA PHE A 26 -17.87 -5.81 -1.72
C PHE A 26 -17.38 -4.38 -1.44
N VAL A 27 -18.07 -3.68 -0.54
CA VAL A 27 -17.62 -2.36 -0.07
C VAL A 27 -16.26 -2.48 0.61
N ALA A 28 -16.09 -3.47 1.50
CA ALA A 28 -14.81 -3.74 2.15
C ALA A 28 -13.70 -4.05 1.15
N GLU A 29 -13.95 -4.93 0.18
CA GLU A 29 -12.98 -5.28 -0.85
C GLU A 29 -12.53 -4.06 -1.64
N ARG A 30 -13.48 -3.24 -2.11
CA ARG A 30 -13.18 -2.03 -2.88
C ARG A 30 -12.32 -1.04 -2.09
N VAL A 31 -12.74 -0.71 -0.88
CA VAL A 31 -12.02 0.24 0.01
C VAL A 31 -10.60 -0.26 0.30
N ILE A 32 -10.45 -1.53 0.64
CA ILE A 32 -9.13 -2.11 0.95
C ILE A 32 -8.24 -2.15 -0.30
N ARG A 33 -8.81 -2.55 -1.46
CA ARG A 33 -8.09 -2.60 -2.73
C ARG A 33 -7.57 -1.23 -3.14
N GLU A 34 -8.44 -0.22 -3.14
CA GLU A 34 -8.08 1.16 -3.49
C GLU A 34 -6.99 1.69 -2.56
N TRP A 35 -7.12 1.46 -1.25
CA TRP A 35 -6.12 1.91 -0.28
C TRP A 35 -4.77 1.18 -0.44
N ILE A 36 -4.78 -0.14 -0.70
CA ILE A 36 -3.54 -0.91 -0.92
C ILE A 36 -2.84 -0.45 -2.20
N THR A 37 -3.59 -0.18 -3.28
CA THR A 37 -3.02 0.39 -4.51
C THR A 37 -2.33 1.70 -4.18
N PHE A 38 -3.04 2.68 -3.60
CA PHE A 38 -2.47 3.97 -3.18
C PHE A 38 -1.21 3.81 -2.30
N TYR A 39 -1.23 2.91 -1.33
CA TYR A 39 -0.10 2.68 -0.42
C TYR A 39 1.17 2.21 -1.16
N ASN A 40 1.00 1.39 -2.19
CA ASN A 40 2.08 0.77 -2.96
C ASN A 40 2.57 1.64 -4.13
N THR A 41 1.69 2.41 -4.77
CA THR A 41 2.00 3.14 -6.01
C THR A 41 2.20 4.63 -5.84
N ASP A 42 1.56 5.26 -4.86
CA ASP A 42 1.48 6.73 -4.77
C ASP A 42 2.07 7.29 -3.48
N ARG A 43 2.13 6.50 -2.41
CA ARG A 43 2.59 6.96 -1.10
C ARG A 43 4.11 6.83 -0.95
N PRO A 44 4.88 7.93 -0.91
CA PRO A 44 6.30 7.88 -0.59
C PRO A 44 6.51 7.57 0.90
N HIS A 45 7.45 6.67 1.20
CA HIS A 45 7.77 6.29 2.58
C HIS A 45 9.17 6.75 2.96
N THR A 46 9.31 7.48 4.06
CA THR A 46 10.63 7.91 4.57
C THR A 46 11.57 6.73 4.85
N ALA A 47 11.02 5.58 5.25
CA ALA A 47 11.80 4.36 5.47
C ALA A 47 12.33 3.72 4.16
N LEU A 48 11.85 4.17 3.01
CA LEU A 48 12.23 3.72 1.66
C LEU A 48 12.89 4.87 0.86
N ASP A 49 13.55 5.82 1.53
CA ASP A 49 14.17 7.00 0.88
C ASP A 49 13.16 7.86 0.11
N LYS A 50 11.93 7.97 0.62
CA LYS A 50 10.80 8.66 -0.03
C LYS A 50 10.34 8.01 -1.34
N ARG A 51 10.73 6.76 -1.60
CA ARG A 51 10.15 5.95 -2.67
C ARG A 51 8.86 5.28 -2.21
N THR A 52 8.05 4.88 -3.17
CA THR A 52 6.91 4.00 -2.95
C THR A 52 7.39 2.55 -2.79
N PRO A 53 6.59 1.66 -2.17
CA PRO A 53 6.94 0.24 -2.10
C PRO A 53 7.19 -0.35 -3.49
N ASP A 54 6.42 0.03 -4.50
CA ASP A 54 6.60 -0.49 -5.85
C ASP A 54 7.94 -0.06 -6.45
N GLU A 55 8.32 1.20 -6.29
CA GLU A 55 9.63 1.70 -6.71
C GLU A 55 10.78 1.01 -5.96
N ALA A 56 10.64 0.80 -4.65
CA ALA A 56 11.69 0.23 -3.81
C ALA A 56 11.94 -1.26 -4.08
N TYR A 57 10.88 -2.04 -4.38
CA TYR A 57 10.98 -3.50 -4.52
C TYR A 57 10.94 -3.98 -5.98
N PHE A 58 10.31 -3.22 -6.89
CA PHE A 58 10.10 -3.62 -8.29
C PHE A 58 10.71 -2.66 -9.31
N GLY A 59 11.07 -1.43 -8.93
CA GLY A 59 11.66 -0.45 -9.86
C GLY A 59 12.92 -0.92 -10.61
N GLY A 60 13.74 -1.78 -9.99
CA GLY A 60 14.90 -2.39 -10.66
C GLY A 60 14.56 -3.49 -11.68
N LYS A 61 13.39 -4.12 -11.58
CA LYS A 61 12.94 -5.19 -12.51
C LYS A 61 12.36 -4.64 -13.80
N GLU A 62 11.74 -3.46 -13.77
CA GLU A 62 11.21 -2.77 -14.96
C GLU A 62 12.34 -2.30 -15.88
N MET A 63 13.43 -1.75 -15.32
CA MET A 63 14.64 -1.38 -16.09
C MET A 63 15.30 -2.59 -16.78
N MET A 64 15.24 -3.78 -16.16
CA MET A 64 15.86 -4.99 -16.71
C MET A 64 15.01 -5.68 -17.80
N LYS A 65 13.71 -5.39 -17.86
CA LYS A 65 12.81 -5.80 -18.95
C LYS A 65 12.85 -4.87 -20.16
N ALA A 66 13.21 -3.61 -19.95
CA ALA A 66 13.28 -2.58 -20.99
C ALA A 66 14.67 -2.45 -21.64
N ALA A 67 15.62 -3.34 -21.30
CA ALA A 67 17.00 -3.36 -21.77
C ALA A 67 17.27 -4.55 -22.70
#